data_AF-A0A2G4JJ21-F1
#
_entry.id   AF-A0A2G4JJ21-F1
#
_cell.length_a   1.000
_cell.length_b   1.000
_cell.length_c   1.000
_cell.angle_alpha   90.00
_cell.angle_beta   90.00
_cell.angle_gamma   90.00
#
_symmetry.space_group_name_H-M   'P 1'
#
loop_
_entity.id
_entity.type
_entity.pdbx_description
1 polymer ?
#
loop_
_entity_poly.entity_id
_entity_poly.type
_entity_poly.pdbx_seq_one_letter_code
_entity_poly.pdbx_strand_id
1 'polypeptide(L)'
;MSRATQAASILRTYSLASGGAGLVTVPFLSMAALTTLHLALIRDLARVYDVEFSTGSAGGVLLALGAAFVPGWLGGAMARSILSRLPAVTGVIGWVAMASLSAVVTYGLGRTLIGHFESGGTLADFDVTHLHQAIGYLFKAAKPAAPTA
;
A
#
# COMPACT_ATOMS: atom_id res chain seq x y z
N MET A 1 -8.89 17.79 17.29
CA MET A 1 -8.33 16.45 17.02
C MET A 1 -6.82 16.57 17.04
N SER A 2 -6.09 15.59 17.59
CA SER A 2 -4.63 15.56 17.44
C SER A 2 -4.25 15.22 15.99
N ARG A 3 -3.04 15.63 15.55
CA ARG A 3 -2.51 15.30 14.22
C ARG A 3 -2.58 13.79 13.94
N ALA A 4 -2.22 12.97 14.93
CA ALA A 4 -2.28 11.51 14.84
C ALA A 4 -3.70 10.97 14.60
N THR A 5 -4.73 11.51 15.26
CA THR A 5 -6.12 11.06 15.04
C THR A 5 -6.63 11.47 13.65
N GLN A 6 -6.25 12.66 13.18
CA GLN A 6 -6.61 13.12 11.84
C GLN A 6 -5.94 12.29 10.75
N ALA A 7 -4.64 12.02 10.91
CA ALA A 7 -3.87 11.17 10.00
C ALA A 7 -4.41 9.72 9.96
N ALA A 8 -4.81 9.17 11.11
CA ALA A 8 -5.43 7.85 11.17
C ALA A 8 -6.78 7.78 10.43
N SER A 9 -7.60 8.83 10.51
CA SER A 9 -8.88 8.92 9.77
C SER A 9 -8.66 8.99 8.26
N ILE A 10 -7.70 9.80 7.81
CA ILE A 10 -7.28 9.89 6.41
C ILE A 10 -6.84 8.50 5.93
N LEU A 11 -5.93 7.87 6.67
CA LEU A 11 -5.39 6.57 6.32
C LEU A 11 -6.49 5.51 6.16
N ARG A 12 -7.42 5.44 7.11
CA ARG A 12 -8.53 4.48 7.08
C ARG A 12 -9.41 4.66 5.83
N THR A 13 -9.66 5.91 5.46
CA THR A 13 -10.46 6.27 4.28
C THR A 13 -9.77 5.82 2.99
N TYR A 14 -8.49 6.14 2.83
CA TYR A 14 -7.73 5.76 1.64
C TYR A 14 -7.48 4.26 1.55
N SER A 15 -7.28 3.55 2.67
CA SER A 15 -7.16 2.09 2.69
C SER A 15 -8.47 1.39 2.28
N LEU A 16 -9.63 1.92 2.71
CA LEU A 16 -10.94 1.43 2.25
C LEU A 16 -11.13 1.71 0.75
N ALA A 17 -10.80 2.91 0.29
CA ALA A 17 -10.89 3.30 -1.11
C ALA A 17 -9.96 2.47 -2.02
N SER A 18 -8.73 2.14 -1.57
CA SER A 18 -7.79 1.30 -2.31
C SER A 18 -8.25 -0.15 -2.41
N GLY A 19 -8.96 -0.64 -1.38
CA GLY A 19 -9.65 -1.94 -1.44
C GLY A 19 -10.70 -1.96 -2.55
N GLY A 20 -11.48 -0.89 -2.70
CA GLY A 20 -12.44 -0.74 -3.81
C GLY A 20 -11.78 -0.59 -5.18
N ALA A 21 -10.69 0.18 -5.28
CA ALA A 21 -9.92 0.34 -6.53
C ALA A 21 -9.28 -0.99 -7.00
N GLY A 22 -8.94 -1.89 -6.07
CA GLY A 22 -8.45 -3.23 -6.38
C GLY A 22 -9.48 -4.16 -7.05
N LEU A 23 -10.76 -3.77 -7.07
CA LEU A 23 -11.82 -4.47 -7.80
C LEU A 23 -11.95 -4.00 -9.26
N VAL A 24 -11.23 -2.94 -9.65
CA VAL A 24 -11.21 -2.46 -11.03
C VAL A 24 -10.40 -3.45 -11.88
N THR A 25 -11.09 -4.13 -12.79
CA THR A 25 -10.50 -5.19 -13.62
C THR A 25 -9.69 -4.67 -14.81
N VAL A 26 -9.85 -3.38 -15.15
CA VAL A 26 -9.18 -2.73 -16.27
C VAL A 26 -7.76 -2.33 -15.85
N PRO A 27 -6.69 -2.93 -16.40
CA PRO A 27 -5.33 -2.80 -15.86
C PRO A 27 -4.81 -1.36 -15.79
N PHE A 28 -4.98 -0.57 -16.86
CA PHE A 28 -4.51 0.82 -16.87
C PHE A 28 -5.34 1.72 -15.96
N LEU A 29 -6.64 1.44 -15.83
CA LEU A 29 -7.52 2.23 -14.98
C LEU A 29 -7.29 1.95 -13.50
N SER A 30 -7.07 0.68 -13.12
CA SER A 30 -6.76 0.31 -11.74
C SER A 30 -5.41 0.89 -11.30
N MET A 31 -4.41 0.88 -12.17
CA MET A 31 -3.14 1.56 -11.92
C MET A 31 -3.32 3.06 -11.72
N ALA A 32 -4.02 3.75 -12.64
CA ALA A 32 -4.28 5.18 -12.52
C ALA A 32 -5.06 5.52 -11.23
N ALA A 33 -6.06 4.71 -10.87
CA ALA A 33 -6.83 4.87 -9.65
C ALA A 33 -5.96 4.73 -8.38
N LEU A 34 -5.14 3.69 -8.31
CA LEU A 34 -4.23 3.46 -7.18
C LEU A 34 -3.17 4.57 -7.08
N THR A 35 -2.55 4.95 -8.19
CA THR A 35 -1.60 6.07 -8.23
C THR A 35 -2.24 7.36 -7.72
N THR A 36 -3.47 7.65 -8.17
CA THR A 36 -4.20 8.85 -7.73
C THR A 36 -4.51 8.79 -6.23
N LEU A 37 -4.95 7.64 -5.72
CA LEU A 37 -5.21 7.42 -4.30
C LEU A 37 -3.95 7.57 -3.45
N HIS A 38 -2.82 7.00 -3.89
CA HIS A 38 -1.55 7.10 -3.17
C HIS A 38 -1.01 8.54 -3.15
N LEU A 39 -1.09 9.27 -4.26
CA LEU A 39 -0.71 10.69 -4.31
C LEU A 39 -1.59 11.54 -3.38
N ALA A 40 -2.91 11.31 -3.39
CA ALA A 40 -3.84 12.03 -2.55
C ALA A 40 -3.64 11.70 -1.05
N LEU A 41 -3.39 10.44 -0.71
CA LEU A 41 -2.99 10.01 0.63
C LEU A 41 -1.73 10.75 1.10
N ILE A 42 -0.67 10.75 0.29
CA ILE A 42 0.60 11.40 0.63
C ILE A 42 0.39 12.90 0.85
N ARG A 43 -0.33 13.56 -0.06
CA ARG A 43 -0.64 14.98 0.03
C ARG A 43 -1.39 15.31 1.32
N ASP A 44 -2.43 14.54 1.64
CA ASP A 44 -3.28 14.82 2.78
C ASP A 44 -2.55 14.55 4.11
N LEU A 45 -1.68 13.53 4.15
CA LEU A 45 -0.79 13.30 5.30
C LEU A 45 0.26 14.41 5.45
N ALA A 46 0.92 14.82 4.35
CA ALA A 46 1.90 15.90 4.38
C ALA A 46 1.29 17.20 4.93
N ARG A 47 0.04 17.52 4.54
CA ARG A 47 -0.71 18.67 5.07
C ARG A 47 -0.98 18.59 6.57
N VAL A 48 -1.30 17.41 7.11
CA VAL A 48 -1.55 17.23 8.56
C VAL A 48 -0.27 17.48 9.37
N TYR A 49 0.88 17.12 8.82
CA TYR A 49 2.19 17.26 9.48
C TYR A 49 2.95 18.54 9.10
N ASP A 50 2.38 19.39 8.24
CA ASP A 50 3.00 20.62 7.73
C ASP A 50 4.32 20.36 6.98
N VAL A 51 4.37 19.25 6.23
CA VAL A 51 5.49 18.82 5.40
C VAL A 51 5.29 19.33 3.98
N GLU A 52 6.37 19.80 3.34
CA GLU A 52 6.32 20.26 1.96
C GLU A 52 5.95 19.11 1.01
N PHE A 53 4.86 19.30 0.27
CA PHE A 53 4.39 18.36 -0.73
C PHE A 53 4.78 18.86 -2.12
N SER A 54 5.50 18.01 -2.87
CA SER A 54 5.71 18.21 -4.31
C SER A 54 5.31 16.94 -5.05
N THR A 55 4.78 17.10 -6.27
CA THR A 55 4.46 15.95 -7.12
C THR A 55 5.70 15.14 -7.47
N GLY A 56 6.88 15.79 -7.53
CA GLY A 56 8.16 15.12 -7.75
C GLY A 56 8.56 14.21 -6.59
N SER A 57 8.53 14.72 -5.35
CA SER A 57 8.88 13.93 -4.15
C SER A 57 7.86 12.82 -3.89
N ALA A 58 6.56 13.13 -3.97
CA ALA A 58 5.52 12.11 -3.87
C ALA A 58 5.63 11.06 -5.00
N GLY A 59 5.93 11.50 -6.23
CA GLY A 59 6.21 10.62 -7.36
C GLY A 59 7.41 9.72 -7.12
N GLY A 60 8.48 10.22 -6.49
CA GLY A 60 9.64 9.45 -6.05
C GLY A 60 9.27 8.34 -5.07
N VAL A 61 8.43 8.65 -4.06
CA VAL A 61 7.91 7.66 -3.12
C VAL A 61 7.07 6.59 -3.83
N LEU A 62 6.20 6.98 -4.78
CA LEU A 62 5.40 6.05 -5.57
C LEU A 62 6.26 5.20 -6.51
N LEU A 63 7.28 5.78 -7.14
CA LEU A 63 8.22 5.06 -8.01
C LEU A 63 9.03 4.05 -7.21
N ALA A 64 9.52 4.43 -6.03
CA ALA A 64 10.23 3.52 -5.14
C ALA A 64 9.29 2.43 -4.59
N LEU A 65 8.02 2.74 -4.32
CA LEU A 65 6.98 1.74 -4.03
C LEU A 65 6.73 0.80 -5.21
N GLY A 66 6.64 1.32 -6.44
CA GLY A 66 6.48 0.48 -7.64
C GLY A 66 7.70 -0.42 -7.86
N ALA A 67 8.90 0.14 -7.80
CA ALA A 67 10.17 -0.56 -7.97
C ALA A 67 10.43 -1.61 -6.88
N ALA A 68 9.96 -1.35 -5.66
CA ALA A 68 9.93 -2.30 -4.55
C ALA A 68 9.09 -3.55 -4.88
N PHE A 69 7.93 -3.36 -5.52
CA PHE A 69 6.98 -4.44 -5.77
C PHE A 69 7.21 -5.17 -7.08
N VAL A 70 7.71 -4.49 -8.11
CA VAL A 70 7.92 -5.02 -9.47
C VAL A 70 8.75 -6.32 -9.51
N PRO A 71 9.93 -6.41 -8.86
CA PRO A 71 10.72 -7.66 -8.83
C PRO A 71 10.02 -8.79 -8.06
N GLY A 72 9.30 -8.46 -6.98
CA GLY A 72 8.59 -9.42 -6.14
C GLY A 72 7.34 -10.01 -6.82
N TRP A 73 6.65 -9.22 -7.63
CA TRP A 73 5.42 -9.60 -8.34
C TRP A 73 5.67 -10.28 -9.69
N LEU A 74 6.65 -9.81 -10.48
CA LEU A 74 6.87 -10.31 -11.84
C LEU A 74 7.83 -11.52 -11.92
N GLY A 75 8.67 -11.77 -10.91
CA GLY A 75 9.65 -12.87 -10.99
C GLY A 75 10.06 -13.53 -9.67
N GLY A 76 9.62 -13.02 -8.52
CA GLY A 76 10.08 -13.47 -7.21
C GLY A 76 9.42 -14.76 -6.70
N ALA A 77 10.13 -15.46 -5.80
CA ALA A 77 9.61 -16.62 -5.05
C ALA A 77 8.27 -16.34 -4.35
N MET A 78 7.99 -15.07 -4.02
CA MET A 78 6.74 -14.62 -3.42
C MET A 78 5.55 -14.76 -4.38
N ALA A 79 5.69 -14.29 -5.62
CA ALA A 79 4.68 -14.50 -6.67
C ALA A 79 4.46 -15.98 -6.95
N ARG A 80 5.55 -16.77 -7.02
CA ARG A 80 5.44 -18.22 -7.24
C ARG A 80 4.76 -18.94 -6.08
N SER A 81 4.99 -18.54 -4.83
CA SER A 81 4.36 -19.14 -3.64
C SER A 81 2.89 -18.75 -3.48
N ILE A 82 2.50 -17.55 -3.90
CA ILE A 82 1.10 -17.11 -3.93
C ILE A 82 0.36 -17.80 -5.09
N LEU A 83 0.96 -17.81 -6.29
CA LEU A 83 0.36 -18.37 -7.49
C LEU A 83 0.26 -19.91 -7.44
N SER A 84 1.19 -20.60 -6.78
CA SER A 84 1.14 -22.06 -6.58
C SER A 84 0.17 -22.52 -5.50
N ARG A 85 -0.30 -21.62 -4.63
CA ARG A 85 -1.27 -21.92 -3.57
C ARG A 85 -2.69 -21.44 -3.91
N LEU A 86 -2.84 -20.68 -4.99
CA LEU A 86 -4.14 -20.31 -5.53
C LEU A 86 -4.60 -21.44 -6.47
N PRO A 87 -5.59 -22.26 -6.10
CA PRO A 87 -6.23 -23.14 -7.07
C PRO A 87 -6.82 -22.29 -8.19
N ALA A 88 -7.00 -22.87 -9.38
CA ALA A 88 -7.52 -22.22 -10.59
C ALA A 88 -8.96 -21.64 -10.47
N VAL A 89 -9.49 -21.47 -9.26
CA VAL A 89 -10.75 -20.80 -8.92
C VAL A 89 -10.48 -19.29 -8.79
N THR A 90 -10.14 -18.66 -9.91
CA THR A 90 -9.43 -17.37 -9.99
C THR A 90 -10.34 -16.12 -10.01
N GLY A 91 -11.66 -16.27 -9.98
CA GLY A 91 -12.58 -15.17 -10.30
C GLY A 91 -13.12 -14.31 -9.16
N VAL A 92 -13.11 -14.76 -7.89
CA VAL A 92 -13.68 -13.97 -6.76
C VAL A 92 -12.77 -13.96 -5.54
N ILE A 93 -12.22 -15.13 -5.17
CA ILE A 93 -11.27 -15.26 -4.05
C ILE A 93 -9.99 -14.45 -4.34
N GLY A 94 -9.51 -14.48 -5.60
CA GLY A 94 -8.38 -13.67 -6.03
C GLY A 94 -8.62 -12.17 -5.91
N TRP A 95 -9.86 -11.70 -6.15
CA TRP A 95 -10.23 -10.28 -6.06
C TRP A 95 -10.32 -9.81 -4.62
N VAL A 96 -10.91 -10.61 -3.74
CA VAL A 96 -10.95 -10.31 -2.29
C VAL A 96 -9.55 -10.30 -1.70
N ALA A 97 -8.69 -11.26 -2.10
CA ALA A 97 -7.30 -11.30 -1.68
C ALA A 97 -6.53 -10.07 -2.18
N MET A 98 -6.71 -9.68 -3.45
CA MET A 98 -6.06 -8.50 -4.02
C MET A 98 -6.56 -7.20 -3.38
N ALA A 99 -7.87 -7.06 -3.14
CA ALA A 99 -8.46 -5.92 -2.46
C ALA A 99 -7.93 -5.79 -1.03
N SER A 100 -7.85 -6.90 -0.30
CA SER A 100 -7.28 -6.94 1.05
C SER A 100 -5.80 -6.56 1.03
N LEU A 101 -5.03 -7.11 0.09
CA LEU A 101 -3.63 -6.78 -0.08
C LEU A 101 -3.43 -5.29 -0.40
N SER A 102 -4.19 -4.75 -1.33
CA SER A 102 -4.19 -3.32 -1.69
C SER A 102 -4.45 -2.42 -0.48
N ALA A 103 -5.46 -2.77 0.34
CA ALA A 103 -5.77 -2.05 1.58
C ALA A 103 -4.62 -2.11 2.59
N VAL A 104 -4.00 -3.28 2.77
CA VAL A 104 -2.86 -3.49 3.69
C VAL A 104 -1.63 -2.72 3.24
N VAL A 105 -1.30 -2.75 1.94
CA VAL A 105 -0.16 -2.00 1.38
C VAL A 105 -0.38 -0.50 1.55
N THR A 106 -1.58 0.00 1.22
CA THR A 106 -1.93 1.41 1.36
C THR A 106 -1.90 1.85 2.82
N TYR A 107 -2.39 0.99 3.73
CA TYR A 107 -2.32 1.23 5.17
C TYR A 107 -0.88 1.29 5.68
N GLY A 108 -0.04 0.34 5.26
CA GLY A 108 1.37 0.28 5.60
C GLY A 108 2.11 1.53 5.14
N LEU A 109 1.91 1.94 3.88
CA LEU A 109 2.53 3.14 3.30
C LEU A 109 2.20 4.38 4.15
N GLY A 110 0.91 4.60 4.43
CA GLY A 110 0.50 5.74 5.22
C GLY A 110 0.99 5.69 6.67
N ARG A 111 1.04 4.51 7.31
CA ARG A 111 1.59 4.38 8.67
C ARG A 111 3.08 4.69 8.74
N THR A 112 3.86 4.23 7.76
CA THR A 112 5.29 4.52 7.68
C THR A 112 5.53 6.01 7.42
N LEU A 113 4.75 6.65 6.54
CA LEU A 113 4.81 8.09 6.31
C LEU A 113 4.48 8.89 7.57
N ILE A 114 3.41 8.52 8.28
CA ILE A 114 3.03 9.13 9.55
C ILE A 114 4.18 9.08 10.54
N GLY A 115 4.78 7.90 10.76
CA GLY A 115 5.90 7.75 11.69
C GLY A 115 7.14 8.55 11.26
N HIS A 116 7.39 8.63 9.96
CA HIS A 116 8.49 9.42 9.40
C HIS A 116 8.28 10.93 9.63
N PHE A 117 7.07 11.44 9.38
CA PHE A 117 6.73 12.84 9.61
C PHE A 117 6.69 13.20 11.11
N GLU A 118 6.22 12.29 11.96
CA GLU A 118 6.28 12.45 13.43
C GLU A 118 7.72 12.53 13.95
N SER A 119 8.67 11.90 13.25
CA SER A 119 10.10 11.97 13.55
C SER A 119 10.78 13.22 12.97
N GLY A 120 10.04 14.11 12.31
CA GLY A 120 10.55 15.32 11.66
C GLY A 120 11.11 15.11 10.24
N GLY A 121 10.86 13.96 9.63
CA GLY A 121 11.29 13.67 8.26
C GLY A 121 10.42 14.34 7.19
N THR A 122 10.91 14.35 5.95
CA THR A 122 10.23 14.97 4.79
C THR A 122 9.95 13.95 3.70
N LEU A 123 9.19 14.34 2.67
CA LEU A 123 8.99 13.47 1.50
C LEU A 123 10.27 13.25 0.69
N ALA A 124 11.26 14.14 0.79
CA ALA A 124 12.53 13.99 0.06
C ALA A 124 13.43 12.90 0.68
N ASP A 125 13.32 12.69 1.99
CA ASP A 125 14.17 11.77 2.77
C ASP A 125 13.47 10.45 3.11
N PHE A 126 12.31 10.20 2.48
CA PHE A 126 11.50 9.03 2.77
C PHE A 126 12.09 7.76 2.12
N ASP A 127 12.51 6.80 2.95
CA ASP A 127 13.00 5.50 2.50
C ASP A 127 11.90 4.42 2.55
N VAL A 128 11.59 3.88 1.37
CA VAL A 128 10.56 2.86 1.16
C VAL A 128 11.02 1.46 1.64
N THR A 129 12.29 1.29 2.01
CA THR A 129 12.81 0.05 2.60
C THR A 129 12.12 -0.30 3.92
N HIS A 130 11.75 0.70 4.72
CA HIS A 130 10.98 0.49 5.95
C HIS A 130 9.57 -0.06 5.69
N LEU A 131 9.00 0.23 4.53
CA LEU A 131 7.70 -0.29 4.13
C LEU A 131 7.78 -1.80 3.81
N HIS A 132 8.87 -2.27 3.21
CA HIS A 132 9.07 -3.71 2.96
C HIS A 132 9.04 -4.54 4.24
N GLN A 133 9.64 -4.04 5.31
CA GLN A 133 9.64 -4.73 6.61
C GLN A 133 8.23 -4.77 7.21
N ALA A 134 7.52 -3.64 7.17
CA ALA A 134 6.14 -3.55 7.65
C ALA A 134 5.21 -4.48 6.87
N ILE A 135 5.33 -4.51 5.55
CA ILE A 135 4.51 -5.37 4.68
C ILE A 135 4.92 -6.83 4.80
N GLY A 136 6.21 -7.13 4.97
CA GLY A 136 6.69 -8.49 5.24
C GLY A 136 6.12 -9.06 6.54
N TYR A 137 5.99 -8.24 7.58
CA TYR A 137 5.29 -8.61 8.81
C TYR A 137 3.79 -8.86 8.54
N LEU A 138 3.12 -7.99 7.79
CA LEU A 138 1.71 -8.12 7.46
C LEU A 138 1.43 -9.36 6.60
N PHE A 139 2.32 -9.72 5.67
CA PHE A 139 2.25 -10.97 4.90
C PHE A 139 2.46 -12.21 5.78
N LYS A 140 3.40 -12.16 6.72
CA LYS A 140 3.59 -13.25 7.70
C LYS A 140 2.37 -13.40 8.61
N ALA A 141 1.79 -12.29 9.05
CA ALA A 141 0.58 -12.27 9.88
C ALA A 141 -0.66 -12.71 9.10
N ALA A 142 -0.73 -12.43 7.79
CA ALA A 142 -1.79 -12.85 6.89
C ALA A 142 -1.62 -14.29 6.36
N LYS A 143 -0.64 -15.06 6.86
CA LYS A 143 -0.52 -16.49 6.55
C LYS A 143 -1.88 -17.13 6.85
N PRO A 144 -2.54 -17.76 5.85
CA PRO A 144 -3.88 -18.29 6.06
C PRO A 144 -3.81 -19.30 7.21
N ALA A 145 -4.74 -19.19 8.17
CA ALA A 145 -5.16 -20.37 8.91
C ALA A 145 -5.47 -21.41 7.82
N ALA A 146 -4.72 -22.51 7.85
CA ALA A 146 -4.95 -23.61 6.92
C ALA A 146 -6.45 -23.92 6.91
N PRO A 147 -7.09 -24.16 5.76
CA PRO A 147 -8.41 -24.74 5.79
C PRO A 147 -8.29 -26.06 6.55
N THR A 148 -8.87 -26.09 7.75
CA THR A 148 -9.08 -27.32 8.51
C THR A 148 -9.94 -28.21 7.62
N ALA A 149 -9.33 -29.29 7.15
CA ALA A 149 -10.02 -30.42 6.55
C ALA A 149 -11.00 -31.04 7.54
#